data_AF-A0A6A5TW06-F1
#
_entry.id   AF-A0A6A5TW06-F1
#
_cell.length_a   1.000
_cell.length_b   1.000
_cell.length_c   1.000
_cell.angle_alpha   90.00
_cell.angle_beta   90.00
_cell.angle_gamma   90.00
#
_symmetry.space_group_name_H-M   'P 1'
#
loop_
_entity.id
_entity.type
_entity.pdbx_description
1 polymer ?
#
loop_
_entity_poly.entity_id
_entity_poly.type
_entity_poly.pdbx_seq_one_letter_code
_entity_poly.pdbx_strand_id
1 'polypeptide(L)'
;SQITKIADLKNTVLGHARMLYGSERNKFYDIVTIDIDGKYASILSCSQDGTIKFLRKEVNTCALEATRALVDGLYKDAGLLFTKYDVGDQISGQQGFCGSDGKFALDDTLKAIRDSGPVDDTR
;
A
#
# COMPACT_ATOMS: atom_id res chain seq x y z
N SER A 1 -6.74 23.49 -0.93
CA SER A 1 -7.41 23.28 -2.24
C SER A 1 -7.67 21.79 -2.44
N GLN A 2 -8.31 21.34 -3.54
CA GLN A 2 -8.42 19.91 -3.85
C GLN A 2 -7.04 19.25 -4.03
N ILE A 3 -6.07 19.99 -4.58
CA ILE A 3 -4.68 19.56 -4.73
C ILE A 3 -4.04 19.26 -3.37
N THR A 4 -4.22 20.14 -2.37
CA THR A 4 -3.72 19.89 -1.00
C THR A 4 -4.29 18.60 -0.43
N LYS A 5 -5.60 18.37 -0.55
CA LYS A 5 -6.25 17.15 -0.03
C LYS A 5 -5.71 15.88 -0.70
N ILE A 6 -5.43 15.93 -2.00
CA ILE A 6 -4.81 14.81 -2.72
C ILE A 6 -3.38 14.59 -2.21
N ALA A 7 -2.58 15.64 -2.04
CA ALA A 7 -1.22 15.53 -1.52
C ALA A 7 -1.18 14.92 -0.10
N ASP A 8 -2.10 15.34 0.78
CA ASP A 8 -2.23 14.79 2.13
C ASP A 8 -2.56 13.29 2.09
N LEU A 9 -3.54 12.90 1.25
CA LEU A 9 -3.92 11.50 1.05
C LEU A 9 -2.77 10.64 0.53
N LYS A 10 -1.97 11.16 -0.41
CA LYS A 10 -0.81 10.44 -0.93
C LYS A 10 0.20 10.16 0.17
N ASN A 11 0.52 11.15 1.00
CA ASN A 11 1.48 11.01 2.09
C ASN A 11 1.02 9.98 3.13
N THR A 12 -0.28 9.95 3.46
CA THR A 12 -0.82 8.99 4.44
C THR A 12 -0.67 7.54 3.96
N VAL A 13 -0.81 7.27 2.65
CA VAL A 13 -0.88 5.89 2.17
C VAL A 13 0.46 5.22 1.92
N LEU A 14 1.54 5.99 1.76
CA LEU A 14 2.87 5.43 1.49
C LEU A 14 3.35 4.52 2.63
N GLY A 15 2.94 4.81 3.87
CA GLY A 15 3.17 3.92 5.01
C GLY A 15 2.50 2.55 4.81
N HIS A 16 1.21 2.54 4.49
CA HIS A 16 0.47 1.30 4.22
C HIS A 16 1.04 0.51 3.04
N ALA A 17 1.40 1.19 1.94
CA ALA A 17 2.02 0.54 0.79
C ALA A 17 3.33 -0.16 1.15
N ARG A 18 4.19 0.48 1.96
CA ARG A 18 5.44 -0.11 2.45
C ARG A 18 5.21 -1.33 3.35
N MET A 19 4.18 -1.29 4.19
CA MET A 19 3.85 -2.43 5.06
C MET A 19 3.31 -3.63 4.26
N LEU A 20 2.48 -3.36 3.25
CA LEU A 20 1.85 -4.41 2.44
C LEU A 20 2.79 -5.01 1.39
N TYR A 21 3.60 -4.18 0.74
CA TYR A 21 4.39 -4.57 -0.44
C TYR A 21 5.91 -4.59 -0.22
N GLY A 22 6.35 -4.27 1.01
CA GLY A 22 7.75 -4.23 1.42
C GLY A 22 8.34 -2.82 1.37
N SER A 23 9.41 -2.60 2.14
CA SER A 23 10.08 -1.30 2.33
C SER A 23 11.55 -1.32 1.89
N GLU A 24 11.91 -2.24 0.99
CA GLU A 24 13.29 -2.42 0.54
C GLU A 24 13.86 -1.14 -0.09
N ARG A 25 15.17 -0.91 0.10
CA ARG A 25 15.86 0.36 -0.24
C ARG A 25 15.61 0.86 -1.68
N ASN A 26 15.40 -0.06 -2.63
CA ASN A 26 15.22 0.25 -4.05
C ASN A 26 13.75 0.26 -4.49
N LYS A 27 12.79 0.09 -3.57
CA LYS A 27 11.35 0.18 -3.88
C LYS A 27 10.83 1.56 -3.56
N PHE A 28 10.22 2.20 -4.56
CA PHE A 28 9.61 3.52 -4.44
C PHE A 28 8.13 3.42 -4.79
N TYR A 29 7.27 3.89 -3.89
CA TYR A 29 5.83 3.91 -4.09
C TYR A 29 5.37 5.32 -4.42
N ASP A 30 4.45 5.43 -5.37
CA ASP A 30 3.77 6.68 -5.69
C ASP A 30 2.31 6.42 -6.08
N ILE A 31 1.49 7.45 -5.93
CA ILE A 31 0.13 7.45 -6.48
C ILE A 31 0.09 8.43 -7.65
N VAL A 32 -0.25 7.93 -8.82
CA VAL A 32 -0.49 8.75 -10.01
C VAL A 32 -1.99 8.86 -10.22
N THR A 33 -2.48 10.08 -10.42
CA THR A 33 -3.89 10.32 -10.76
C THR A 33 -3.96 10.96 -12.15
N ILE A 34 -4.72 10.37 -13.06
CA ILE A 34 -4.80 10.74 -14.48
C ILE A 34 -6.26 10.84 -14.92
N ASP A 35 -6.55 11.80 -15.81
CA ASP A 35 -7.84 11.92 -16.50
C ASP A 35 -7.86 10.95 -17.70
N ILE A 36 -8.93 10.17 -17.81
CA ILE A 36 -9.18 9.20 -18.86
C ILE A 36 -10.64 9.40 -19.30
N ASP A 37 -10.81 10.13 -20.40
CA ASP A 37 -12.10 10.37 -21.06
C ASP A 37 -13.22 10.81 -20.11
N GLY A 38 -12.94 11.79 -19.23
CA GLY A 38 -13.93 12.34 -18.30
C GLY A 38 -14.13 11.52 -17.04
N LYS A 39 -13.28 10.52 -16.80
CA LYS A 39 -13.10 9.83 -15.52
C LYS A 39 -11.67 10.03 -15.03
N TYR A 40 -11.44 9.79 -13.75
CA TYR A 40 -10.12 9.85 -13.17
C TYR A 40 -9.71 8.48 -12.65
N ALA A 41 -8.54 8.01 -13.09
CA ALA A 41 -7.90 6.83 -12.53
C ALA A 41 -6.83 7.26 -11.53
N SER A 42 -6.87 6.71 -10.32
CA SER A 42 -5.79 6.78 -9.36
C SER A 42 -5.10 5.41 -9.30
N ILE A 43 -3.77 5.39 -9.44
CA ILE A 43 -2.97 4.18 -9.59
C ILE A 43 -1.84 4.21 -8.56
N LEU A 44 -1.72 3.16 -7.76
CA LEU A 44 -0.55 2.91 -6.92
C LEU A 44 0.50 2.22 -7.79
N SER A 45 1.64 2.88 -7.97
CA SER A 45 2.81 2.34 -8.66
C SER A 45 3.91 2.00 -7.66
N CYS A 46 4.67 0.96 -7.99
CA CYS A 46 5.92 0.63 -7.35
C CYS A 46 7.01 0.61 -8.41
N SER A 47 8.02 1.46 -8.26
CA SER A 47 9.23 1.45 -9.06
C SER A 47 10.32 0.67 -8.32
N GLN A 48 10.93 -0.29 -9.00
CA GLN A 48 12.03 -1.08 -8.49
C GLN A 48 12.98 -1.49 -9.62
N ASP A 49 14.27 -1.21 -9.44
CA ASP A 49 15.35 -1.64 -10.34
C ASP A 49 15.07 -1.32 -11.83
N GLY A 50 14.56 -0.12 -12.10
CA GLY A 50 14.25 0.37 -13.46
C GLY A 50 12.93 -0.15 -14.04
N THR A 51 12.16 -0.93 -13.29
CA THR A 51 10.83 -1.40 -13.68
C THR A 51 9.74 -0.71 -12.88
N ILE A 52 8.55 -0.55 -13.46
CA ILE A 52 7.37 -0.03 -12.78
C ILE A 52 6.29 -1.11 -12.80
N LYS A 53 5.75 -1.42 -11.62
CA LYS A 53 4.60 -2.31 -11.43
C LYS A 53 3.42 -1.50 -10.91
N PHE A 54 2.25 -1.71 -11.50
CA PHE A 54 0.99 -1.19 -10.95
C PHE A 54 0.42 -2.19 -9.95
N LEU A 55 0.19 -1.72 -8.74
CA LEU A 55 -0.24 -2.56 -7.61
C LEU A 55 -1.74 -2.44 -7.36
N ARG A 56 -2.31 -1.25 -7.61
CA ARG A 56 -3.74 -0.97 -7.44
C ARG A 56 -4.18 0.11 -8.41
N LYS A 57 -5.45 0.06 -8.81
CA LYS A 57 -6.11 1.09 -9.61
C LYS A 57 -7.55 1.26 -9.14
N GLU A 58 -7.96 2.49 -8.96
CA GLU A 58 -9.36 2.86 -8.76
C GLU A 58 -9.75 3.92 -9.78
N VAL A 59 -10.98 3.85 -10.29
CA VAL A 59 -11.50 4.79 -11.28
C VAL A 59 -12.78 5.42 -10.75
N ASN A 60 -12.87 6.76 -10.82
CA ASN A 60 -14.04 7.49 -10.36
C ASN A 60 -14.34 8.69 -11.27
N THR A 61 -15.44 9.40 -11.02
CA THR A 61 -15.86 10.58 -11.79
C THR A 61 -15.07 11.84 -11.45
N CYS A 62 -14.42 11.89 -10.28
CA CYS A 62 -13.49 12.95 -9.93
C CYS A 62 -12.16 12.44 -9.34
N ALA A 63 -11.08 13.19 -9.54
CA ALA A 63 -9.72 12.83 -9.12
C ALA A 63 -9.59 12.57 -7.61
N LEU A 64 -10.29 13.38 -6.81
CA LEU A 64 -10.26 13.25 -5.35
C LEU A 64 -10.95 11.96 -4.90
N GLU A 65 -12.08 11.59 -5.49
CA GLU A 65 -12.80 10.36 -5.14
C GLU A 65 -12.05 9.11 -5.61
N ALA A 66 -11.43 9.14 -6.79
CA ALA A 66 -10.58 8.04 -7.25
C ALA A 66 -9.40 7.81 -6.29
N THR A 67 -8.74 8.90 -5.86
CA THR A 67 -7.63 8.83 -4.91
C THR A 67 -8.11 8.34 -3.54
N ARG A 68 -9.27 8.83 -3.05
CA ARG A 68 -9.86 8.37 -1.79
C ARG A 68 -10.22 6.89 -1.80
N ALA A 69 -10.83 6.40 -2.88
CA ALA A 69 -11.16 4.99 -3.02
C ALA A 69 -9.90 4.12 -2.95
N LEU A 70 -8.82 4.55 -3.62
CA LEU A 70 -7.54 3.82 -3.60
C LEU A 70 -6.95 3.80 -2.20
N VAL A 71 -7.00 4.93 -1.50
CA VAL A 71 -6.48 5.06 -0.13
C VAL A 71 -7.30 4.26 0.88
N ASP A 72 -8.62 4.34 0.82
CA ASP A 72 -9.53 3.56 1.67
C ASP A 72 -9.30 2.05 1.48
N GLY A 73 -9.10 1.62 0.23
CA GLY A 73 -8.73 0.26 -0.09
C GLY A 73 -7.42 -0.18 0.58
N LEU A 74 -6.35 0.60 0.43
CA LEU A 74 -5.06 0.29 1.06
C LEU A 74 -5.14 0.28 2.59
N TYR A 75 -5.96 1.16 3.16
CA TYR A 75 -6.20 1.21 4.60
C TYR A 75 -6.88 -0.08 5.09
N LYS A 76 -7.91 -0.56 4.37
CA LYS A 76 -8.58 -1.83 4.69
C LYS A 76 -7.64 -3.03 4.57
N ASP A 77 -6.84 -3.07 3.51
CA ASP A 77 -5.86 -4.14 3.29
C ASP A 77 -4.80 -4.16 4.40
N ALA A 78 -4.28 -2.99 4.80
CA ALA A 78 -3.39 -2.87 5.95
C ALA A 78 -4.07 -3.26 7.26
N GLY A 79 -5.38 -2.99 7.39
CA GLY A 79 -6.20 -3.48 8.49
C GLY A 79 -6.17 -5.01 8.61
N LEU A 80 -6.26 -5.73 7.49
CA LEU A 80 -6.12 -7.20 7.48
C LEU A 80 -4.75 -7.63 8.00
N LEU A 81 -3.69 -6.94 7.60
CA LEU A 81 -2.33 -7.21 8.08
C LEU A 81 -2.25 -7.13 9.62
N PHE A 82 -2.90 -6.12 10.21
CA PHE A 82 -2.96 -5.93 11.67
C PHE A 82 -3.83 -6.96 12.39
N THR A 83 -4.67 -7.71 11.67
CA THR A 83 -5.37 -8.86 12.26
C THR A 83 -4.54 -10.14 12.23
N LYS A 84 -3.51 -10.18 11.39
CA LYS A 84 -2.64 -11.36 11.22
C LYS A 84 -1.43 -11.34 12.17
N TYR A 85 -0.86 -10.17 12.41
CA TYR A 85 0.36 -9.99 13.21
C TYR A 85 0.09 -9.19 14.49
N ASP A 86 0.81 -9.50 15.56
CA ASP A 86 0.66 -8.87 16.87
C ASP A 86 1.77 -7.84 17.13
N VAL A 87 1.62 -7.04 18.20
CA VAL A 87 2.62 -6.07 18.61
C VAL A 87 3.93 -6.78 18.98
N GLY A 88 5.04 -6.28 18.41
CA GLY A 88 6.38 -6.85 18.55
C GLY A 88 6.74 -7.88 17.48
N ASP A 89 5.81 -8.26 16.61
CA ASP A 89 6.10 -9.12 15.47
C ASP A 89 6.94 -8.38 14.43
N GLN A 90 8.04 -9.00 14.02
CA GLN A 90 8.87 -8.51 12.92
C GLN A 90 8.43 -9.17 11.61
N ILE A 91 8.12 -8.34 10.62
CA ILE A 91 7.70 -8.79 9.28
C ILE A 91 8.68 -8.25 8.23
N SER A 92 8.95 -9.04 7.20
CA SER A 92 9.88 -8.67 6.12
C SER A 92 9.33 -9.02 4.75
N GLY A 93 9.69 -8.20 3.76
CA GLY A 93 9.23 -8.37 2.38
C GLY A 93 7.75 -8.03 2.18
N GLN A 94 7.24 -8.43 1.01
CA GLN A 94 5.86 -8.21 0.60
C GLN A 94 4.91 -9.13 1.39
N GLN A 95 3.91 -8.57 2.05
CA GLN A 95 2.96 -9.28 2.92
C GLN A 95 1.64 -9.64 2.23
N GLY A 96 1.31 -8.96 1.13
CA GLY A 96 0.08 -9.23 0.40
C GLY A 96 0.22 -8.92 -1.08
N PHE A 97 -0.77 -9.35 -1.86
CA PHE A 97 -0.77 -9.22 -3.30
C PHE A 97 -2.18 -8.96 -3.81
N CYS A 98 -2.27 -8.34 -4.99
CA CYS A 98 -3.52 -8.23 -5.72
C CYS A 98 -3.57 -9.35 -6.77
N GLY A 99 -4.56 -10.23 -6.67
CA GLY A 99 -4.79 -11.33 -7.59
C GLY A 99 -5.16 -10.85 -8.99
N SER A 100 -5.20 -11.78 -9.95
CA SER A 100 -5.67 -11.50 -11.31
C SER A 100 -7.16 -11.08 -11.36
N ASP A 101 -7.92 -11.41 -10.31
CA ASP A 101 -9.30 -10.98 -10.11
C ASP A 101 -9.42 -9.55 -9.54
N GLY A 102 -8.27 -8.89 -9.28
CA GLY A 102 -8.21 -7.54 -8.73
C GLY A 102 -8.52 -7.46 -7.24
N LYS A 103 -8.56 -8.59 -6.52
CA LYS A 103 -8.77 -8.61 -5.08
C LYS A 103 -7.45 -8.72 -4.34
N PHE A 104 -7.36 -8.00 -3.22
CA PHE A 104 -6.24 -8.10 -2.31
C PHE A 104 -6.35 -9.36 -1.45
N ALA A 105 -5.21 -10.03 -1.21
CA ALA A 105 -5.05 -11.12 -0.26
C ALA A 105 -3.71 -11.01 0.47
N LEU A 106 -3.66 -11.51 1.70
CA LEU A 106 -2.41 -11.69 2.43
C LEU A 106 -1.69 -12.95 1.95
N ASP A 107 -0.37 -12.93 2.03
CA ASP A 107 0.45 -14.13 1.82
C ASP A 107 0.45 -14.96 3.11
N ASP A 108 -0.29 -16.07 3.10
CA ASP A 108 -0.41 -16.97 4.25
C ASP A 108 0.84 -17.80 4.53
N THR A 109 1.80 -17.83 3.59
CA THR A 109 3.05 -18.59 3.76
C THR A 109 4.07 -17.84 4.62
N LEU A 110 3.96 -16.51 4.68
CA LEU A 110 4.84 -15.66 5.48
C LEU A 110 4.45 -15.70 6.95
N LYS A 111 5.46 -15.81 7.81
CA LYS A 111 5.34 -15.82 9.27
C LYS A 111 6.13 -14.65 9.85
N ALA A 112 5.59 -14.06 10.89
CA ALA A 112 6.34 -13.12 11.70
C ALA A 112 7.49 -13.82 12.42
N ILE A 113 8.56 -13.06 12.64
CA ILE A 113 9.66 -13.45 13.51
C ILE A 113 9.43 -12.75 14.85
N ARG A 114 9.60 -13.50 15.94
CA ARG A 114 9.56 -12.96 17.29
C ARG A 114 10.76 -13.48 18.05
N ASP A 115 11.66 -12.58 18.43
CA ASP A 115 12.83 -12.95 19.19
C ASP A 115 12.43 -13.37 20.61
N SER A 116 13.12 -14.38 21.14
CA SER A 116 12.92 -14.83 22.52
C SER A 116 13.70 -13.95 23.48
N GLY A 117 13.02 -13.20 24.35
CA GLY A 117 13.64 -12.42 25.42
C GLY A 117 13.15 -10.96 25.47
N PRO A 118 13.72 -10.11 26.34
CA PRO A 118 13.47 -8.68 26.31
C PRO A 118 14.15 -8.08 25.07
N VAL A 119 13.33 -7.75 24.06
CA VAL A 119 13.76 -7.12 22.83
C VAL A 119 13.59 -5.60 22.99
N ASP A 120 14.63 -4.84 22.67
CA ASP A 120 14.51 -3.38 22.57
C ASP A 120 13.99 -3.06 21.16
N ASP A 121 12.70 -2.77 21.05
CA ASP A 121 12.01 -2.49 19.78
C ASP A 121 12.45 -1.17 19.11
N THR A 122 13.44 -0.45 19.67
CA THR A 122 13.89 0.87 19.22
C THR A 122 15.35 0.94 18.77
N ARG A 123 16.09 -0.18 18.79
CA ARG A 123 17.52 -0.23 18.44
C ARG A 123 17.82 -0.81 17.07
#